data_AF-A0A9E5ES55-F1
#
_entry.id   AF-A0A9E5ES55-F1
#
_cell.length_a   1.000
_cell.length_b   1.000
_cell.length_c   1.000
_cell.angle_alpha   90.00
_cell.angle_beta   90.00
_cell.angle_gamma   90.00
#
_symmetry.space_group_name_H-M   'P 1'
#
loop_
_entity.id
_entity.type
_entity.pdbx_description
1 polymer ?
#
loop_
_entity_poly.entity_id
_entity_poly.type
_entity_poly.pdbx_seq_one_letter_code
_entity_poly.pdbx_strand_id
1 'polypeptide(L)'
;MPSQGEKWGGGLTDYEILGVVCHERYAIGGADPKSEQWAAEYATWCSEDSEIFAALEAGTVDFDTLAETFKMLETAPRPVGTEPRPAGK
;
A
#
# COMPACT_ATOMS: atom_id res chain seq x y z
N MET A 1 -14.21 6.13 -4.16
CA MET A 1 -14.22 5.84 -2.71
C MET A 1 -14.02 7.16 -2.00
N PRO A 2 -14.74 7.48 -0.91
CA PRO A 2 -14.27 8.55 -0.03
C PRO A 2 -12.84 8.21 0.36
N SER A 3 -11.92 9.14 0.14
CA SER A 3 -10.51 8.94 0.40
C SER A 3 -10.33 8.73 1.91
N GLN A 4 -10.04 7.50 2.33
CA GLN A 4 -9.92 7.12 3.74
C GLN A 4 -8.65 7.68 4.41
N GLY A 5 -7.71 8.20 3.61
CA GLY A 5 -6.49 8.84 4.10
C GLY A 5 -6.77 10.15 4.82
N GLU A 6 -6.01 10.38 5.90
CA GLU A 6 -6.08 11.61 6.70
C GLU A 6 -6.03 12.89 5.85
N LYS A 7 -5.18 12.89 4.81
CA LYS A 7 -5.02 14.00 3.85
C LYS A 7 -6.33 14.46 3.20
N TRP A 8 -7.34 13.59 3.15
CA TRP A 8 -8.62 13.83 2.52
C TRP A 8 -9.81 13.80 3.50
N GLY A 9 -9.53 13.96 4.79
CA GLY A 9 -10.54 13.96 5.85
C GLY A 9 -11.05 12.57 6.24
N GLY A 10 -10.36 11.51 5.81
CA GLY A 10 -10.55 10.16 6.31
C GLY A 10 -9.87 9.95 7.67
N GLY A 11 -10.18 8.84 8.33
CA GLY A 11 -9.70 8.55 9.69
C GLY A 11 -8.53 7.57 9.77
N LEU A 12 -7.97 7.14 8.63
CA LEU A 12 -6.88 6.17 8.59
C LEU A 12 -5.59 6.83 8.11
N THR A 13 -4.50 6.51 8.79
CA THR A 13 -3.14 6.78 8.33
C THR A 13 -2.79 5.96 7.08
N ASP A 14 -1.78 6.38 6.32
CA ASP A 14 -1.34 5.62 5.14
C ASP A 14 -0.87 4.20 5.50
N TYR A 15 -0.25 4.04 6.67
CA TYR A 15 0.09 2.73 7.26
C TYR A 15 -1.15 1.88 7.50
N GLU A 16 -2.18 2.41 8.16
CA GLU A 16 -3.42 1.68 8.44
C GLU A 16 -4.15 1.32 7.14
N ILE A 17 -4.10 2.19 6.13
CA ILE A 17 -4.64 1.89 4.80
C ILE A 17 -3.91 0.70 4.18
N LEU A 18 -2.57 0.67 4.22
CA LEU A 18 -1.82 -0.48 3.72
C LEU A 18 -2.14 -1.76 4.52
N GLY A 19 -2.27 -1.65 5.86
CA GLY A 19 -2.68 -2.77 6.71
C GLY A 19 -4.04 -3.35 6.33
N VAL A 20 -5.04 -2.50 6.07
CA VAL A 20 -6.37 -2.91 5.57
C VAL A 20 -6.23 -3.61 4.23
N VAL A 21 -5.49 -3.04 3.27
CA VAL A 21 -5.30 -3.64 1.94
C VAL A 21 -4.63 -5.02 2.04
N CYS A 22 -3.60 -5.16 2.89
CA CYS A 22 -2.93 -6.43 3.14
C CYS A 22 -3.89 -7.47 3.74
N HIS A 23 -4.71 -7.07 4.71
CA HIS A 23 -5.72 -7.95 5.30
C HIS A 23 -6.79 -8.36 4.28
N GLU A 24 -7.35 -7.39 3.54
CA GLU A 24 -8.33 -7.65 2.49
C GLU A 24 -7.79 -8.63 1.45
N ARG A 25 -6.53 -8.49 1.03
CA ARG A 25 -5.97 -9.31 -0.04
C ARG A 25 -5.59 -10.72 0.42
N TYR A 26 -4.90 -10.83 1.55
CA TYR A 26 -4.28 -12.09 1.98
C TYR A 26 -5.09 -12.86 3.03
N ALA A 27 -5.99 -12.19 3.77
CA ALA A 27 -6.87 -12.87 4.72
C ALA A 27 -8.28 -13.13 4.14
N ILE A 28 -8.80 -12.21 3.32
CA ILE A 28 -10.19 -12.28 2.81
C ILE A 28 -10.24 -12.62 1.31
N GLY A 29 -9.34 -12.03 0.51
CA GLY A 29 -9.37 -12.05 -0.95
C GLY A 29 -8.81 -13.32 -1.59
N GLY A 30 -8.29 -14.25 -0.78
CA GLY A 30 -7.82 -15.56 -1.24
C GLY A 30 -6.44 -15.55 -1.90
N ALA A 31 -5.69 -14.45 -1.84
CA ALA A 31 -4.28 -14.46 -2.22
C ALA A 31 -3.48 -15.24 -1.17
N ASP A 32 -2.75 -16.28 -1.58
CA ASP A 32 -1.90 -17.05 -0.68
C ASP A 32 -0.49 -16.42 -0.61
N PRO A 33 -0.05 -15.90 0.56
CA PRO A 33 1.26 -15.27 0.71
C PRO A 33 2.44 -16.24 0.51
N LYS A 34 2.19 -17.55 0.45
CA LYS A 34 3.20 -18.59 0.20
C LYS A 34 3.19 -19.10 -1.23
N SER A 35 2.26 -18.64 -2.06
CA SER A 35 2.19 -19.05 -3.47
C SER A 35 3.22 -18.33 -4.32
N GLU A 36 3.74 -18.99 -5.35
CA GLU A 36 4.68 -18.38 -6.31
C GLU A 36 4.10 -17.11 -6.96
N GLN A 37 2.77 -17.05 -7.12
CA GLN A 37 2.09 -15.92 -7.72
C GLN A 37 2.11 -14.66 -6.83
N TRP A 38 2.00 -14.81 -5.51
CA TRP A 38 1.78 -13.67 -4.61
C TRP A 38 2.88 -13.47 -3.57
N ALA A 39 3.78 -14.42 -3.37
CA ALA A 39 4.82 -14.36 -2.34
C ALA A 39 5.73 -13.13 -2.47
N ALA A 40 6.11 -12.76 -3.71
CA ALA A 40 6.94 -11.58 -3.94
C ALA A 40 6.21 -10.27 -3.60
N GLU A 41 4.93 -10.17 -3.96
CA GLU A 41 4.09 -9.02 -3.62
C GLU A 41 3.87 -8.94 -2.11
N TYR A 42 3.55 -10.06 -1.46
CA TYR A 42 3.39 -10.14 -0.01
C TYR A 42 4.67 -9.73 0.71
N ALA A 43 5.82 -10.28 0.33
CA ALA A 43 7.11 -9.94 0.92
C ALA A 43 7.39 -8.43 0.82
N THR A 44 7.13 -7.84 -0.34
CA THR A 44 7.40 -6.42 -0.59
C THR A 44 6.48 -5.49 0.19
N TRP A 45 5.20 -5.84 0.39
CA TRP A 45 4.18 -4.92 0.90
C TRP A 45 3.61 -5.25 2.27
N CYS A 46 3.49 -6.53 2.60
CA CYS A 46 2.59 -7.02 3.66
C CYS A 46 3.27 -7.96 4.66
N SER A 47 4.54 -8.32 4.44
CA SER A 47 5.32 -9.11 5.38
C SER A 47 5.85 -8.24 6.53
N GLU A 48 6.16 -8.88 7.66
CA GLU A 48 6.76 -8.19 8.83
C GLU A 48 8.13 -7.57 8.49
N ASP A 49 8.83 -8.15 7.51
CA ASP A 49 10.14 -7.67 7.02
C ASP A 49 10.02 -6.68 5.86
N SER A 50 8.80 -6.24 5.50
CA SER A 50 8.59 -5.27 4.41
C SER A 50 9.14 -3.90 4.78
N GLU A 51 10.13 -3.44 4.00
CA GLU A 51 10.69 -2.09 4.14
C GLU A 51 9.64 -0.99 3.88
N ILE A 52 8.70 -1.23 2.97
CA ILE A 52 7.60 -0.29 2.67
C ILE A 52 6.66 -0.18 3.87
N PHE A 53 6.26 -1.32 4.43
CA PHE A 53 5.34 -1.37 5.57
C PHE A 53 5.96 -0.66 6.79
N ALA A 54 7.21 -0.98 7.10
CA ALA A 54 7.96 -0.35 8.19
C ALA A 54 8.16 1.16 7.97
N ALA A 55 8.43 1.60 6.74
CA ALA A 55 8.64 3.02 6.45
C ALA A 55 7.35 3.85 6.61
N LEU A 56 6.19 3.29 6.24
CA LEU A 56 4.87 3.89 6.46
C LEU A 56 4.50 3.90 7.95
N GLU A 57 4.77 2.83 8.69
CA GLU A 57 4.54 2.75 10.14
C GLU A 57 5.34 3.83 10.89
N ALA A 58 6.60 4.02 10.49
CA ALA A 58 7.47 5.05 11.04
C ALA A 58 7.11 6.48 10.57
N GLY A 59 6.18 6.64 9.63
CA GLY A 59 5.85 7.92 9.02
C GLY A 59 7.00 8.58 8.26
N THR A 60 7.99 7.79 7.82
CA THR A 60 9.16 8.28 7.07
C THR A 60 8.86 8.48 5.58
N VAL A 61 7.82 7.81 5.09
CA VAL A 61 7.24 7.97 3.76
C VAL A 61 5.72 8.04 3.90
N ASP A 62 5.08 8.54 2.86
CA ASP A 62 3.63 8.57 2.66
C ASP A 62 3.29 8.10 1.24
N PHE A 63 2.01 8.04 0.88
CA PHE A 63 1.58 7.64 -0.45
C PHE A 63 2.00 8.61 -1.58
N ASP A 64 2.41 9.84 -1.25
CA ASP A 64 2.94 10.79 -2.24
C ASP A 64 4.41 10.50 -2.58
N THR A 65 5.20 10.03 -1.60
CA THR A 65 6.68 9.92 -1.67
C THR A 65 7.20 8.49 -1.79
N LEU A 66 6.38 7.50 -1.40
CA LEU A 66 6.64 6.06 -1.50
C LEU A 66 7.26 5.65 -2.84
N ALA A 67 6.64 6.03 -3.95
CA ALA A 67 7.02 5.54 -5.27
C ALA A 67 8.42 6.03 -5.69
N GLU A 68 8.80 7.24 -5.29
CA GLU A 68 10.13 7.77 -5.54
C GLU A 68 11.18 7.18 -4.61
N THR A 69 10.82 6.96 -3.34
CA THR A 69 11.73 6.41 -2.32
C THR A 69 12.14 4.98 -2.66
N PHE A 70 11.19 4.17 -3.13
CA PHE A 70 11.38 2.75 -3.43
C PHE A 70 11.53 2.44 -4.93
N LYS A 71 11.86 3.44 -5.75
CA LYS A 71 12.02 3.25 -7.22
C LYS A 71 13.11 2.28 -7.64
N MET A 72 14.04 1.98 -6.72
CA MET A 72 15.18 1.09 -6.97
C MET A 72 14.82 -0.39 -6.75
N LEU A 73 13.62 -0.70 -6.24
CA LEU A 73 13.15 -2.08 -6.13
C LEU A 73 12.94 -2.70 -7.51
N GLU A 74 13.15 -4.01 -7.61
CA GLU A 74 12.92 -4.78 -8.84
C GLU A 74 11.50 -4.57 -9.39
N THR A 75 10.52 -4.56 -8.49
CA THR A 75 9.16 -4.13 -8.77
C THR A 75 8.86 -2.85 -8.00
N ALA A 76 9.20 -1.70 -8.61
CA ALA A 76 8.95 -0.40 -8.02
C ALA A 76 7.45 -0.17 -7.75
N PRO A 77 7.09 0.43 -6.60
CA PRO A 77 5.73 0.86 -6.33
C PRO A 77 5.23 1.84 -7.39
N ARG A 78 3.96 1.69 -7.79
CA ARG A 78 3.31 2.70 -8.62
C ARG A 78 2.90 3.89 -7.75
N PRO A 79 2.92 5.13 -8.29
CA PRO A 79 2.33 6.26 -7.62
C PRO A 79 0.87 5.99 -7.25
N VAL A 80 0.52 6.21 -5.99
CA VAL A 80 -0.87 6.17 -5.56
C VAL A 80 -1.54 7.44 -6.08
N GLY A 81 -2.66 7.29 -6.79
CA GLY A 81 -3.36 8.42 -7.38
C GLY A 81 -3.88 9.36 -6.28
N THR A 82 -3.29 10.56 -6.21
CA THR A 82 -3.71 11.62 -5.28
C THR A 82 -4.83 12.47 -5.84
N GLU A 83 -5.07 12.40 -7.15
CA GLU A 83 -6.22 13.04 -7.76
C GLU A 83 -7.44 12.11 -7.72
N PRO A 84 -8.63 12.62 -7.35
CA PRO A 84 -9.86 11.86 -7.49
C PRO A 84 -10.01 11.36 -8.92
N ARG A 85 -10.31 10.07 -9.07
CA ARG A 85 -10.67 9.53 -10.38
C ARG A 85 -11.79 10.40 -10.97
N PRO A 86 -11.66 10.90 -12.20
CA PRO A 86 -12.71 11.69 -12.83
C PRO A 86 -14.04 10.95 -12.73
N ALA A 87 -15.09 11.63 -12.28
CA ALA A 87 -16.42 11.08 -12.32
C ALA A 87 -16.73 10.71 -13.78
N GLY A 88 -16.87 9.42 -14.07
CA GLY A 88 -17.29 8.97 -15.38
C GLY A 88 -18.66 9.56 -15.71
N LYS A 89 -18.82 10.07 -16.94
CA LYS A 89 -20.15 10.34 -17.49
C LYS A 89 -20.89 9.04 -17.76
#